data_AF-A0A4V1SIW1-F1
#
_entry.id   AF-A0A4V1SIW1-F1
#
_cell.length_a   1.000
_cell.length_b   1.000
_cell.length_c   1.000
_cell.angle_alpha   90.00
_cell.angle_beta   90.00
_cell.angle_gamma   90.00
#
_symmetry.space_group_name_H-M   'P 1'
#
loop_
_entity.id
_entity.type
_entity.pdbx_description
1 polymer ?
#
loop_
_entity_poly.entity_id
_entity_poly.type
_entity_poly.pdbx_seq_one_letter_code
_entity_poly.pdbx_strand_id
1 'polypeptide(L)'
;MKTIRSLALVSAVLLAVAAPALRAQEPTPPPQPAHGSSAELKKLVAIIRPMANSNVRGSVEFEKVDDGILVTAKVGGLTPNANHAIHIHEFGDLGSDDATSAGDHFNPAGHPHAIPDDSNRHAGDLGN
;
A
#
# COMPACT_ATOMS: atom_id res chain seq x y z
N MET A 1 27.94 -65.94 -9.01
CA MET A 1 27.62 -66.48 -10.34
C MET A 1 27.00 -65.37 -11.18
N LYS A 2 27.34 -65.33 -12.47
CA LYS A 2 26.96 -64.32 -13.48
C LYS A 2 25.43 -64.23 -13.63
N THR A 3 24.88 -63.03 -13.92
CA THR A 3 24.32 -62.67 -15.24
C THR A 3 23.79 -61.24 -15.29
N ILE A 4 24.22 -60.51 -16.32
CA ILE A 4 23.71 -59.22 -16.80
C ILE A 4 22.55 -59.51 -17.77
N ARG A 5 21.46 -58.72 -17.73
CA ARG A 5 20.54 -58.55 -18.87
C ARG A 5 20.06 -57.10 -18.96
N SER A 6 20.45 -56.45 -20.05
CA SER A 6 20.05 -55.12 -20.51
C SER A 6 18.58 -55.08 -20.95
N LEU A 7 17.87 -53.94 -20.80
CA LEU A 7 17.00 -53.43 -21.87
C LEU A 7 16.57 -51.96 -21.69
N ALA A 8 16.94 -51.16 -22.70
CA ALA A 8 16.31 -49.94 -23.22
C ALA A 8 15.97 -48.77 -22.27
N LEU A 9 16.88 -47.78 -22.25
CA LEU A 9 16.54 -46.37 -22.08
C LEU A 9 15.61 -45.94 -23.23
N VAL A 10 14.41 -45.46 -22.92
CA VAL A 10 13.63 -44.59 -23.81
C VAL A 10 13.78 -43.18 -23.28
N SER A 11 14.82 -42.49 -23.73
CA SER A 11 15.00 -41.07 -23.45
C SER A 11 14.14 -40.29 -24.43
N ALA A 12 12.94 -39.90 -24.01
CA ALA A 12 12.14 -38.91 -24.72
C ALA A 12 12.83 -37.55 -24.54
N VAL A 13 13.67 -37.18 -25.51
CA VAL A 13 14.16 -35.80 -25.63
C VAL A 13 13.00 -34.96 -26.14
N LEU A 14 12.29 -34.33 -25.20
CA LEU A 14 11.35 -33.27 -25.51
C LEU A 14 12.16 -32.03 -25.87
N LEU A 15 12.30 -31.76 -27.17
CA LEU A 15 12.93 -30.53 -27.65
C LEU A 15 11.96 -29.37 -27.41
N ALA A 16 12.01 -28.78 -26.22
CA ALA A 16 11.33 -27.53 -25.93
C ALA A 16 12.06 -26.41 -26.69
N VAL A 17 11.49 -26.01 -27.83
CA VAL A 17 11.91 -24.79 -28.52
C VAL A 17 11.50 -23.62 -27.63
N ALA A 18 12.46 -23.07 -26.88
CA ALA A 18 12.29 -21.79 -26.22
C ALA A 18 12.27 -20.70 -27.30
N ALA A 19 11.07 -20.27 -27.69
CA ALA A 19 10.92 -19.01 -28.41
C ALA A 19 11.47 -17.89 -27.53
N PRO A 20 12.29 -16.96 -28.06
CA PRO A 20 12.66 -15.78 -27.29
C PRO A 20 11.39 -15.00 -27.04
N ALA A 21 11.03 -14.84 -25.77
CA ALA A 21 10.00 -13.88 -25.38
C ALA A 21 10.50 -12.51 -25.83
N LEU A 22 9.93 -12.02 -26.94
CA LEU A 22 10.11 -10.64 -27.37
C LEU A 22 9.55 -9.79 -26.24
N ARG A 23 10.45 -9.28 -25.39
CA ARG A 23 10.10 -8.36 -24.31
C ARG A 23 9.46 -7.14 -24.98
N ALA A 24 8.14 -7.04 -24.89
CA ALA A 24 7.44 -5.83 -25.24
C ALA A 24 8.04 -4.73 -24.36
N GLN A 25 8.76 -3.80 -24.98
CA GLN A 25 9.23 -2.61 -24.31
C GLN A 25 7.99 -1.82 -23.96
N GLU A 26 7.64 -1.75 -22.67
CA GLU A 26 6.55 -0.90 -22.22
C GLU A 26 6.80 0.52 -22.76
N PRO A 27 5.79 1.18 -23.35
CA PRO A 27 5.96 2.53 -23.86
C PRO A 27 6.40 3.41 -22.70
N THR A 28 7.54 4.09 -22.89
CA THR A 28 8.01 5.10 -21.93
C THR A 28 6.88 6.08 -21.67
N PRO A 29 6.48 6.31 -20.41
CA PRO A 29 5.44 7.28 -20.10
C PRO A 29 5.88 8.64 -20.67
N PRO A 30 4.93 9.43 -21.23
CA PRO A 30 5.25 10.74 -21.77
C PRO A 30 5.94 11.59 -20.70
N PRO A 31 6.89 12.47 -21.07
CA PRO A 31 7.56 13.35 -20.13
C PRO A 31 6.49 14.10 -19.33
N GLN A 32 6.45 13.80 -18.03
CA GLN A 32 5.55 14.44 -17.09
C GLN A 32 5.85 15.94 -17.18
N PRO A 33 4.84 16.81 -17.38
CA PRO A 33 5.08 18.24 -17.47
C PRO A 33 5.83 18.66 -16.21
N ALA A 34 7.01 19.26 -16.43
CA ALA A 34 7.84 19.80 -15.36
C ALA A 34 6.93 20.61 -14.45
N HIS A 35 6.79 20.16 -13.21
CA HIS A 35 5.93 20.81 -12.23
C HIS A 35 6.51 22.20 -12.03
N GLY A 36 5.93 23.19 -12.72
CA GLY A 36 6.23 24.60 -12.51
C GLY A 36 6.09 24.83 -11.02
N SER A 37 7.12 25.44 -10.42
CA SER A 37 7.30 25.62 -8.98
C SER A 37 5.99 25.97 -8.28
N SER A 38 5.26 24.94 -7.86
CA SER A 38 4.06 25.08 -7.06
C SER A 38 4.54 25.60 -5.72
N ALA A 39 3.89 26.64 -5.19
CA ALA A 39 4.12 27.01 -3.80
C ALA A 39 4.04 25.73 -2.97
N GLU A 40 5.12 25.42 -2.26
CA GLU A 40 5.23 24.18 -1.49
C GLU A 40 4.05 24.09 -0.52
N LEU A 41 3.17 23.10 -0.72
CA LEU A 41 2.03 22.90 0.15
C LEU A 41 2.54 22.48 1.53
N LYS A 42 2.49 23.42 2.48
CA LYS A 42 2.95 23.17 3.85
C LYS A 42 1.93 22.41 4.69
N LYS A 43 0.63 22.53 4.39
CA LYS A 43 -0.46 21.97 5.18
C LYS A 43 -1.54 21.34 4.32
N LEU A 44 -2.06 20.19 4.76
CA LEU A 44 -3.23 19.52 4.21
C LEU A 44 -4.20 19.19 5.34
N VAL A 45 -5.49 19.14 5.04
CA VAL A 45 -6.53 18.76 6.01
C VAL A 45 -7.41 17.66 5.42
N ALA A 46 -7.55 16.56 6.15
CA ALA A 46 -8.55 15.52 5.89
C ALA A 46 -9.71 15.64 6.88
N ILE A 47 -10.93 15.40 6.41
CA ILE A 47 -12.14 15.42 7.25
C ILE A 47 -12.61 13.99 7.47
N ILE A 48 -12.70 13.59 8.74
CA ILE A 48 -13.26 12.31 9.14
C ILE A 48 -14.77 12.49 9.24
N ARG A 49 -15.51 11.74 8.43
CA ARG A 49 -16.97 11.71 8.42
C ARG A 49 -17.47 10.40 9.03
N PRO A 50 -18.66 10.40 9.65
CA PRO A 50 -19.34 9.17 10.03
C PRO A 50 -19.52 8.24 8.83
N MET A 51 -19.12 6.98 8.97
CA MET A 51 -19.29 5.91 7.99
C MET A 51 -20.03 4.73 8.64
N ALA A 52 -20.84 4.01 7.87
CA ALA A 52 -21.74 2.96 8.34
C ALA A 52 -22.52 3.38 9.61
N ASN A 53 -22.44 2.58 10.68
CA ASN A 53 -23.10 2.85 11.96
C ASN A 53 -22.20 3.59 12.96
N SER A 54 -21.07 4.15 12.51
CA SER A 54 -20.13 4.89 13.37
C SER A 54 -20.60 6.32 13.58
N ASN A 55 -20.34 6.85 14.78
CA ASN A 55 -20.51 8.27 15.09
C ASN A 55 -19.20 9.06 15.04
N VAL A 56 -18.10 8.42 14.63
CA VAL A 56 -16.76 9.02 14.61
C VAL A 56 -16.69 10.13 13.58
N ARG A 57 -16.15 11.28 13.99
CA ARG A 57 -15.99 12.48 13.15
C ARG A 57 -14.83 13.33 13.65
N GLY A 58 -14.30 14.16 12.77
CA GLY A 58 -13.18 15.02 13.13
C GLY A 58 -12.42 15.58 11.95
N SER A 59 -11.22 16.06 12.22
CA SER A 59 -10.27 16.50 11.20
C SER A 59 -8.86 16.04 11.53
N VAL A 60 -8.06 15.81 10.50
CA VAL A 60 -6.63 15.51 10.58
C VAL A 60 -5.88 16.56 9.79
N GLU A 61 -4.94 17.25 10.42
CA GLU A 61 -4.03 18.18 9.78
C GLU A 61 -2.68 17.49 9.56
N PHE A 62 -2.15 17.61 8.34
CA PHE A 62 -0.82 17.16 7.96
C PHE A 62 0.02 18.39 7.66
N GLU A 63 1.07 18.62 8.44
CA GLU A 63 1.99 19.74 8.26
C GLU A 63 3.38 19.24 7.92
N LYS A 64 3.95 19.73 6.82
CA LYS A 64 5.35 19.46 6.50
C LYS A 64 6.25 20.22 7.47
N VAL A 65 7.12 19.47 8.15
CA VAL A 65 8.17 19.96 9.03
C VAL A 65 9.53 19.45 8.52
N ASP A 66 10.64 19.94 9.08
CA ASP A 66 11.98 19.62 8.56
C ASP A 66 12.26 18.10 8.51
N ASP A 67 11.82 17.36 9.53
CA ASP A 67 12.08 15.92 9.69
C ASP A 67 10.89 15.02 9.26
N GLY A 68 9.89 15.56 8.56
CA GLY A 68 8.77 14.75 8.05
C GLY A 68 7.42 15.47 8.05
N ILE A 69 6.38 14.74 8.43
CA ILE A 69 5.00 15.26 8.49
C ILE A 69 4.49 15.18 9.93
N LEU A 70 4.13 16.33 10.50
CA LEU A 70 3.40 16.38 11.75
C LEU A 70 1.92 16.10 11.48
N VAL A 71 1.37 15.08 12.13
CA VAL A 71 -0.04 14.67 12.00
C VAL A 71 -0.78 15.05 13.28
N THR A 72 -1.78 15.93 13.16
CA THR A 72 -2.62 16.35 14.30
C THR A 72 -4.07 15.95 14.06
N ALA A 73 -4.59 14.99 14.83
CA ALA A 73 -5.97 14.54 14.75
C ALA A 73 -6.84 15.12 15.86
N LYS A 74 -7.99 15.69 15.51
CA LYS A 74 -9.04 16.13 16.44
C LYS A 74 -10.27 15.29 16.17
N VAL A 75 -10.46 14.23 16.96
CA VAL A 75 -11.48 13.20 16.70
C VAL A 75 -12.43 13.07 17.89
N GLY A 76 -13.72 12.92 17.61
CA GLY A 76 -14.76 12.67 18.60
C GLY A 76 -15.71 11.58 18.15
N GLY A 77 -16.59 11.12 19.05
CA GLY A 77 -17.50 10.01 18.79
C GLY A 77 -16.86 8.62 18.92
N LEU A 78 -15.63 8.55 19.44
CA LEU A 78 -14.93 7.31 19.77
C LEU A 78 -15.56 6.65 20.99
N THR A 79 -15.48 5.32 21.04
CA THR A 79 -15.90 4.54 22.22
C THR A 79 -14.97 4.88 23.39
N PRO A 80 -15.50 5.33 24.54
CA PRO A 80 -14.69 5.65 25.71
C PRO A 80 -13.93 4.45 26.24
N ASN A 81 -12.74 4.68 26.81
CA ASN A 81 -11.88 3.65 27.44
C ASN A 81 -11.49 2.49 26.49
N ALA A 82 -11.38 2.77 25.19
CA ALA A 82 -10.94 1.82 24.18
C ALA A 82 -9.77 2.40 23.38
N ASN A 83 -8.91 1.52 22.88
CA ASN A 83 -7.84 1.88 21.95
C ASN A 83 -8.40 1.92 20.53
N HIS A 84 -8.05 2.96 19.78
CA HIS A 84 -8.47 3.13 18.39
C HIS A 84 -7.22 3.43 17.56
N ALA A 85 -6.91 2.53 16.62
CA ALA A 85 -5.81 2.78 15.71
C ALA A 85 -6.19 3.82 14.64
N ILE A 86 -5.22 4.61 14.20
CA ILE A 86 -5.37 5.53 13.07
C ILE A 86 -4.48 5.03 11.92
N HIS A 87 -5.06 4.91 10.73
CA HIS A 87 -4.34 4.54 9.52
C HIS A 87 -4.58 5.55 8.40
N ILE A 88 -3.57 5.74 7.56
CA ILE A 88 -3.72 6.35 6.23
C ILE A 88 -3.99 5.22 5.25
N HIS A 89 -5.08 5.30 4.49
CA HIS A 89 -5.44 4.32 3.48
C HIS A 89 -4.92 4.71 2.09
N GLU A 90 -4.89 3.74 1.18
CA GLU A 90 -4.38 3.87 -0.19
C GLU A 90 -5.13 4.94 -1.01
N PHE A 91 -6.45 5.03 -0.83
CA PHE A 91 -7.32 5.93 -1.57
C PHE A 91 -8.08 6.89 -0.65
N GLY A 92 -8.34 8.10 -1.16
CA GLY A 92 -9.26 9.07 -0.55
C GLY A 92 -10.73 8.84 -0.92
N ASP A 93 -11.10 7.60 -1.28
CA ASP A 93 -12.44 7.27 -1.77
C ASP A 93 -13.38 6.85 -0.61
N LEU A 94 -14.49 7.57 -0.48
CA LEU A 94 -15.54 7.33 0.52
C LEU A 94 -16.86 6.87 -0.13
N GLY A 95 -16.80 6.29 -1.33
CA GLY A 95 -17.97 5.87 -2.10
C GLY A 95 -18.71 4.67 -1.52
N SER A 96 -18.06 3.81 -0.75
CA SER A 96 -18.73 2.71 -0.02
C SER A 96 -19.21 3.18 1.35
N ASP A 97 -20.43 2.82 1.73
CA ASP A 97 -21.01 3.19 3.03
C ASP A 97 -20.18 2.68 4.23
N ASP A 98 -19.44 1.59 4.08
CA ASP A 98 -18.61 0.95 5.12
C ASP A 98 -17.12 1.33 5.06
N ALA A 99 -16.77 2.33 4.25
CA ALA A 99 -15.41 2.82 4.02
C ALA A 99 -14.42 1.83 3.36
N THR A 100 -14.86 0.67 2.87
CA THR A 100 -14.01 -0.29 2.16
C THR A 100 -13.40 0.26 0.86
N SER A 101 -14.01 1.27 0.24
CA SER A 101 -13.47 1.96 -0.95
C SER A 101 -12.16 2.69 -0.69
N ALA A 102 -11.79 2.96 0.58
CA ALA A 102 -10.51 3.55 0.91
C ALA A 102 -9.31 2.65 0.58
N GLY A 103 -9.54 1.34 0.41
CA GLY A 103 -8.50 0.36 0.08
C GLY A 103 -7.70 -0.10 1.29
N ASP A 104 -6.51 -0.68 1.04
CA ASP A 104 -5.59 -1.14 2.07
C ASP A 104 -4.89 0.04 2.78
N HIS A 105 -4.05 -0.27 3.77
CA HIS A 105 -3.18 0.75 4.39
C HIS A 105 -2.17 1.27 3.37
N PHE A 106 -1.89 2.57 3.40
CA PHE A 106 -0.92 3.20 2.52
C PHE A 106 0.47 2.58 2.70
N ASN A 107 0.94 1.86 1.68
CA ASN A 107 2.17 1.08 1.73
C ASN A 107 2.98 1.16 0.42
N PRO A 108 3.54 2.33 0.08
CA PRO A 108 4.33 2.50 -1.15
C PRO A 108 5.63 1.68 -1.15
N ALA A 109 6.10 1.24 0.03
CA ALA A 109 7.34 0.48 0.17
C ALA A 109 7.15 -1.04 0.20
N GLY A 110 5.90 -1.54 0.24
CA GLY A 110 5.61 -2.98 0.26
C GLY A 110 6.03 -3.69 1.54
N HIS A 111 6.08 -2.99 2.68
CA HIS A 111 6.40 -3.58 3.98
C HIS A 111 5.23 -4.38 4.56
N PRO A 112 5.43 -5.25 5.56
CA PRO A 112 4.33 -5.85 6.31
C PRO A 112 3.62 -4.82 7.20
N HIS A 113 2.41 -5.15 7.65
CA HIS A 113 1.72 -4.40 8.70
C HIS A 113 2.47 -4.59 10.04
N ALA A 114 2.68 -3.50 10.80
CA ALA A 114 3.33 -3.56 12.12
C ALA A 114 2.99 -2.34 13.00
N ILE A 115 3.52 -2.34 14.22
CA ILE A 115 3.38 -1.22 15.17
C ILE A 115 4.24 -0.01 14.74
N PRO A 116 3.92 1.23 15.17
CA PRO A 116 4.63 2.44 14.73
C PRO A 116 6.14 2.45 14.99
N ASP A 117 6.59 1.78 16.05
CA ASP A 117 8.00 1.72 16.43
C ASP A 117 8.80 0.71 15.58
N ASP A 118 8.13 -0.11 14.75
CA ASP A 118 8.83 -1.01 13.84
C ASP A 118 9.38 -0.25 12.63
N SER A 119 10.64 -0.51 12.32
CA SER A 119 11.32 -0.01 11.12
C SER A 119 10.71 -0.52 9.81
N ASN A 120 10.09 -1.71 9.81
CA ASN A 120 9.44 -2.32 8.65
C ASN A 120 7.93 -2.40 8.90
N ARG A 121 7.21 -1.33 8.52
CA ARG A 121 5.76 -1.22 8.65
C ARG A 121 5.14 -0.54 7.43
N HIS A 122 3.81 -0.62 7.27
CA HIS A 122 3.14 0.24 6.29
C HIS A 122 3.37 1.71 6.66
N ALA A 123 3.62 2.56 5.67
CA ALA A 123 3.80 3.99 5.90
C ALA A 123 2.55 4.66 6.53
N GLY A 124 1.37 4.08 6.28
CA GLY A 124 0.11 4.51 6.86
C GLY A 124 -0.19 3.98 8.27
N ASP A 125 0.65 3.13 8.88
CA ASP A 125 0.43 2.60 10.23
C ASP A 125 0.86 3.62 11.31
N LEU A 126 -0.10 4.38 11.87
CA LEU A 126 0.19 5.43 12.87
C LEU A 126 0.00 4.97 14.33
N GLY A 127 -0.60 3.80 14.54
CA GLY A 127 -0.78 3.22 15.87
C GLY A 127 -2.00 3.72 16.62
N ASN A 128 -2.01 3.47 17.94
CA ASN A 128 -3.08 3.84 18.88
C ASN A 128 -2.60 4.86 19.93
#